data_AF-A0A2N9GQY0-F1
#
_entry.id   AF-A0A2N9GQY0-F1
#
_cell.length_a   1.000
_cell.length_b   1.000
_cell.length_c   1.000
_cell.angle_alpha   90.00
_cell.angle_beta   90.00
_cell.angle_gamma   90.00
#
_symmetry.space_group_name_H-M   'P 1'
#
loop_
_entity.id
_entity.type
_entity.pdbx_description
1 polymer ?
#
loop_
_entity_poly.entity_id
_entity_poly.type
_entity_poly.pdbx_seq_one_letter_code
_entity_poly.pdbx_strand_id
1 'polypeptide(L)'
;MRGISKSLKLEESYIQKAMDLDLGSQLLVANLYPPCPRPEDTIGLPPHTDHGLLTLLIQNELPGLQVMHNGKWVSVNAPPNSFLVNTGDHMEILTNGIYKSVIHRAVVNNKATRISIGTAHGPPLDTVVSPASKLVDCESHGPAYRGINYREYLELQQSKKLDGKSCLDLVRI
;
A
#
# COMPACT_ATOMS: atom_id res chain seq x y z
N MET A 1 -1.12 14.44 1.74
CA MET A 1 0.10 14.25 2.55
C MET A 1 0.22 15.17 3.77
N ARG A 2 -0.11 16.47 3.66
CA ARG A 2 -0.05 17.44 4.79
C ARG A 2 -0.65 16.95 6.12
N GLY A 3 -1.85 16.35 6.06
CA GLY A 3 -2.51 15.79 7.25
C GLY A 3 -1.73 14.65 7.92
N ILE A 4 -1.08 13.80 7.11
CA ILE A 4 -0.25 12.69 7.59
C ILE A 4 1.04 13.21 8.24
N SER A 5 1.67 14.24 7.67
CA SER A 5 2.83 14.86 8.32
C SER A 5 2.46 15.41 9.71
N LYS A 6 1.32 16.11 9.79
CA LYS A 6 0.83 16.71 11.05
C LYS A 6 0.48 15.66 12.11
N SER A 7 -0.16 14.55 11.74
CA SER A 7 -0.47 13.47 12.70
C SER A 7 0.79 12.81 13.27
N LEU A 8 1.89 12.84 12.52
CA LEU A 8 3.22 12.38 12.96
C LEU A 8 4.02 13.45 13.73
N LYS A 9 3.41 14.61 14.03
CA LYS A 9 4.08 15.78 14.66
C LYS A 9 5.27 16.32 13.87
N LEU A 10 5.24 16.15 12.55
CA LEU A 10 6.23 16.70 11.63
C LEU A 10 5.78 18.06 11.09
N GLU A 11 6.71 18.76 10.44
CA GLU A 11 6.40 19.94 9.64
C GLU A 11 5.37 19.58 8.57
N GLU A 12 4.39 20.45 8.30
CA GLU A 12 3.23 20.11 7.47
C GLU A 12 3.61 19.60 6.07
N SER A 13 4.62 20.20 5.46
CA SER A 13 5.13 19.80 4.15
C SER A 13 6.24 18.75 4.20
N TYR A 14 6.55 18.17 5.37
CA TYR A 14 7.68 17.26 5.55
C TYR A 14 7.67 16.10 4.57
N ILE A 15 6.59 15.31 4.50
CA ILE A 15 6.55 14.14 3.61
C ILE A 15 6.60 14.57 2.14
N GLN A 16 5.97 15.70 1.79
CA GLN A 16 5.99 16.23 0.42
C GLN A 16 7.42 16.58 -0.02
N LYS A 17 8.18 17.28 0.83
CA LYS A 17 9.58 17.65 0.57
C LYS A 17 10.51 16.44 0.60
N ALA A 18 10.36 15.58 1.61
CA ALA A 18 11.25 14.42 1.79
C ALA A 18 11.16 13.43 0.62
N MET A 19 9.98 13.29 0.02
CA MET A 19 9.70 12.34 -1.06
C MET A 19 9.55 13.01 -2.43
N ASP A 20 9.85 14.31 -2.54
CA ASP A 20 9.75 15.13 -3.75
C ASP A 20 8.46 14.88 -4.55
N LEU A 21 7.32 14.99 -3.87
CA LEU A 21 6.03 14.57 -4.45
C LEU A 21 5.51 15.47 -5.56
N ASP A 22 6.13 16.64 -5.77
CA ASP A 22 5.85 17.48 -6.93
C ASP A 22 6.33 16.81 -8.24
N LEU A 23 7.35 15.94 -8.13
CA LEU A 23 7.84 15.05 -9.19
C LEU A 23 7.46 13.58 -8.94
N GLY A 24 6.48 13.35 -8.06
CA GLY A 24 6.01 12.04 -7.67
C GLY A 24 5.49 11.22 -8.85
N SER A 25 5.44 9.90 -8.65
CA SER A 25 4.89 8.96 -9.63
C SER A 25 3.48 8.53 -9.24
N GLN A 26 2.66 8.26 -10.26
CA GLN A 26 1.32 7.72 -10.09
C GLN A 26 1.13 6.52 -11.02
N LEU A 27 0.62 5.42 -10.48
CA LEU A 27 0.22 4.25 -11.24
C LEU A 27 -1.30 4.08 -11.12
N LEU A 28 -1.99 4.08 -12.25
CA LEU A 28 -3.42 3.77 -12.32
C LEU A 28 -3.60 2.31 -12.75
N VAL A 29 -4.37 1.56 -11.96
CA VAL A 29 -4.71 0.16 -12.25
C VAL A 29 -6.23 0.03 -12.30
N ALA A 30 -6.76 -0.27 -13.49
CA ALA A 30 -8.16 -0.62 -13.68
C ALA A 30 -8.32 -2.14 -13.62
N ASN A 31 -9.08 -2.62 -12.64
CA ASN A 31 -9.32 -4.02 -12.40
C ASN A 31 -10.76 -4.39 -12.77
N LEU A 32 -10.91 -5.49 -13.52
CA LEU A 32 -12.20 -6.07 -13.88
C LEU A 32 -12.24 -7.52 -13.40
N TYR A 33 -13.20 -7.83 -12.53
CA TYR A 33 -13.39 -9.15 -11.95
C TYR A 33 -14.74 -9.73 -12.41
N PRO A 34 -14.75 -10.60 -13.44
CA PRO A 34 -15.97 -11.22 -13.94
C PRO A 34 -16.65 -12.14 -12.90
N PRO A 35 -17.94 -12.48 -13.08
CA PRO A 35 -18.58 -13.52 -12.30
C PRO A 35 -17.82 -14.85 -12.40
N CYS A 36 -17.57 -15.46 -11.25
CA CYS A 36 -16.87 -16.74 -11.13
C CYS A 36 -17.86 -17.82 -10.63
N PRO A 37 -17.99 -18.98 -11.30
CA PRO A 37 -18.89 -20.06 -10.86
C PRO A 37 -18.56 -20.68 -9.51
N ARG A 38 -17.27 -20.68 -9.13
CA ARG A 38 -16.75 -21.23 -7.86
C ARG A 38 -15.93 -20.18 -7.11
N PRO A 39 -16.58 -19.13 -6.57
CA PRO A 39 -15.89 -18.02 -5.93
C PRO A 39 -15.16 -18.41 -4.63
N GLU A 40 -15.56 -19.50 -3.98
CA GLU A 40 -14.89 -20.09 -2.82
C GLU A 40 -13.52 -20.72 -3.15
N ASP A 41 -13.35 -21.18 -4.40
CA ASP A 41 -12.12 -21.83 -4.88
C ASP A 41 -11.20 -20.85 -5.64
N THR A 42 -11.63 -19.59 -5.84
CA THR A 42 -10.99 -18.65 -6.77
C THR A 42 -10.68 -17.32 -6.08
N ILE A 43 -9.51 -16.76 -6.38
CA ILE A 43 -9.13 -15.41 -5.96
C ILE A 43 -9.06 -14.47 -7.17
N GLY A 44 -9.58 -13.24 -7.02
CA GLY A 44 -9.52 -12.23 -8.07
C GLY A 44 -8.16 -11.55 -8.12
N LEU A 45 -7.72 -11.03 -6.97
CA LEU A 45 -6.38 -10.48 -6.77
C LEU A 45 -5.77 -11.12 -5.52
N PRO A 46 -4.64 -11.86 -5.63
CA PRO A 46 -4.01 -12.52 -4.49
C PRO A 46 -3.65 -11.58 -3.33
N PRO A 47 -3.45 -12.11 -2.11
CA PRO A 47 -2.92 -11.35 -0.98
C PRO A 47 -1.62 -10.62 -1.31
N HIS A 48 -1.60 -9.31 -1.12
CA HIS A 48 -0.42 -8.45 -1.34
C HIS A 48 -0.48 -7.17 -0.50
N THR A 49 0.62 -6.44 -0.46
CA THR A 49 0.67 -5.04 -0.03
C THR A 49 0.93 -4.13 -1.23
N ASP A 50 0.56 -2.87 -1.13
CA ASP A 50 0.83 -1.89 -2.18
C ASP A 50 2.23 -1.29 -2.04
N HIS A 51 2.89 -1.05 -3.17
CA HIS A 51 4.06 -0.19 -3.20
C HIS A 51 3.65 1.30 -3.13
N GLY A 52 4.65 2.18 -3.00
CA GLY A 52 4.42 3.62 -2.87
C GLY A 52 3.95 4.03 -1.48
N LEU A 53 3.43 5.25 -1.38
CA LEU A 53 3.05 5.92 -0.13
C LEU A 53 1.58 5.70 0.19
N LEU A 54 0.70 5.94 -0.78
CA LEU A 54 -0.76 5.84 -0.61
C LEU A 54 -1.42 5.33 -1.88
N THR A 55 -2.41 4.46 -1.72
CA THR A 55 -3.33 4.09 -2.79
C THR A 55 -4.71 4.67 -2.50
N LEU A 56 -5.33 5.24 -3.53
CA LEU A 56 -6.73 5.64 -3.52
C LEU A 56 -7.50 4.67 -4.42
N LEU A 57 -8.54 4.04 -3.88
CA LEU A 57 -9.34 3.03 -4.57
C LEU A 57 -10.80 3.47 -4.63
N ILE A 58 -11.35 3.44 -5.84
CA ILE A 58 -12.79 3.52 -6.11
C ILE A 58 -13.26 2.19 -6.71
N GLN A 59 -14.48 1.79 -6.37
CA GLN A 59 -15.11 0.58 -6.88
C GLN A 59 -16.59 0.82 -7.17
N ASN A 60 -17.20 -0.04 -7.98
CA ASN A 60 -18.65 -0.10 -8.07
C ASN A 60 -19.27 -0.64 -6.78
N GLU A 61 -20.60 -0.75 -6.72
CA GLU A 61 -21.37 -1.11 -5.52
C GLU A 61 -21.17 -2.56 -5.06
N LEU A 62 -20.33 -3.34 -5.76
CA LEU A 62 -20.08 -4.72 -5.44
C LEU A 62 -18.93 -4.87 -4.43
N PRO A 63 -19.14 -5.66 -3.35
CA PRO A 63 -18.09 -5.97 -2.41
C PRO A 63 -17.03 -6.86 -3.05
N GLY A 64 -15.84 -6.90 -2.47
CA GLY A 64 -14.78 -7.81 -2.93
C GLY A 64 -13.41 -7.52 -2.33
N LEU A 65 -13.14 -6.28 -1.91
CA LEU A 65 -11.93 -5.98 -1.17
C LEU A 65 -11.98 -6.58 0.24
N GLN A 66 -10.92 -7.29 0.61
CA GLN A 66 -10.69 -7.78 1.96
C GLN A 66 -9.31 -7.36 2.45
N VAL A 67 -9.22 -6.96 3.72
CA VAL A 67 -7.96 -6.60 4.39
C VAL A 67 -7.66 -7.59 5.50
N MET A 68 -6.39 -7.89 5.74
CA MET A 68 -5.94 -8.72 6.85
C MET A 68 -5.85 -7.86 8.10
N HIS A 69 -6.63 -8.19 9.12
CA HIS A 69 -6.63 -7.50 10.41
C HIS A 69 -6.68 -8.52 11.55
N ASN A 70 -5.70 -8.48 12.44
CA ASN A 70 -5.55 -9.41 13.58
C ASN A 70 -5.68 -10.89 13.17
N GLY A 71 -5.01 -11.26 12.07
CA GLY A 71 -5.01 -12.63 11.54
C GLY A 71 -6.30 -13.07 10.86
N LYS A 72 -7.24 -12.16 10.62
CA LYS A 72 -8.52 -12.45 9.97
C LYS A 72 -8.74 -11.56 8.75
N TRP A 73 -9.36 -12.13 7.72
CA TRP A 73 -9.83 -11.37 6.57
C TRP A 73 -11.11 -10.60 6.93
N VAL A 74 -11.09 -9.28 6.73
CA VAL A 74 -12.22 -8.39 6.98
C VAL A 74 -12.66 -7.77 5.66
N SER A 75 -13.93 -7.91 5.31
CA SER A 75 -14.51 -7.27 4.12
C SER A 75 -14.63 -5.77 4.31
N VAL A 76 -14.22 -5.01 3.29
CA VAL A 76 -14.29 -3.55 3.29
C VAL A 76 -15.52 -3.10 2.50
N ASN A 77 -16.43 -2.41 3.17
CA ASN A 77 -17.60 -1.79 2.55
C ASN A 77 -17.38 -0.28 2.49
N ALA A 78 -17.12 0.24 1.29
CA ALA A 78 -17.01 1.67 1.04
C ALA A 78 -18.42 2.29 0.96
N PRO A 79 -18.69 3.39 1.66
CA PRO A 79 -19.90 4.18 1.42
C PRO A 79 -19.97 4.68 -0.04
N PRO A 80 -21.17 4.94 -0.57
CA PRO A 80 -21.30 5.62 -1.87
C PRO A 80 -20.51 6.94 -1.91
N ASN A 81 -19.96 7.27 -3.08
CA ASN A 81 -19.19 8.51 -3.30
C ASN A 81 -17.96 8.67 -2.39
N SER A 82 -17.30 7.55 -2.05
CA SER A 82 -16.09 7.57 -1.22
C SER A 82 -14.90 6.94 -1.95
N PHE A 83 -13.70 7.33 -1.50
CA PHE A 83 -12.48 6.62 -1.80
C PHE A 83 -12.07 5.79 -0.59
N LEU A 84 -11.66 4.56 -0.84
CA LEU A 84 -10.87 3.80 0.12
C LEU A 84 -9.42 4.27 -0.01
N VAL A 85 -8.77 4.52 1.12
CA VAL A 85 -7.37 4.96 1.17
C VAL A 85 -6.59 3.96 1.99
N ASN A 86 -5.51 3.42 1.41
CA ASN A 86 -4.58 2.54 2.13
C ASN A 86 -3.15 3.07 2.02
N THR A 87 -2.38 2.82 3.06
CA THR A 87 -0.95 3.09 3.12
C THR A 87 -0.19 1.99 2.41
N GLY A 88 0.81 2.41 1.61
CA GLY A 88 1.72 1.50 0.94
C GLY A 88 3.02 1.28 1.72
N ASP A 89 3.82 0.36 1.22
CA ASP A 89 5.07 -0.10 1.79
C ASP A 89 6.07 1.04 2.09
N HIS A 90 6.14 2.05 1.22
CA HIS A 90 7.09 3.16 1.39
C HIS A 90 6.62 4.15 2.46
N MET A 91 5.32 4.24 2.73
CA MET A 91 4.83 4.98 3.88
C MET A 91 5.21 4.26 5.18
N GLU A 92 5.12 2.93 5.22
CA GLU A 92 5.56 2.15 6.38
C GLU A 92 7.07 2.33 6.62
N ILE A 93 7.89 2.24 5.57
CA ILE A 93 9.34 2.47 5.65
C ILE A 93 9.63 3.89 6.16
N LEU A 94 9.06 4.92 5.51
CA LEU A 94 9.29 6.33 5.85
C LEU A 94 8.92 6.64 7.30
N THR A 95 7.84 6.04 7.79
CA THR A 95 7.35 6.28 9.15
C THR A 95 7.90 5.31 10.19
N ASN A 96 8.93 4.56 9.82
CA ASN A 96 9.57 3.56 10.67
C ASN A 96 8.57 2.58 11.31
N GLY A 97 7.51 2.20 10.58
CA GLY A 97 6.52 1.27 11.09
C GLY A 97 5.32 1.89 11.83
N ILE A 98 5.23 3.21 11.99
CA ILE A 98 4.10 3.86 12.66
C ILE A 98 2.81 3.66 11.86
N TYR A 99 2.83 3.96 10.55
CA TYR A 99 1.76 3.57 9.64
C TYR A 99 2.07 2.20 9.04
N LYS A 100 1.06 1.33 8.98
CA LYS A 100 1.20 -0.04 8.49
C LYS A 100 0.73 -0.18 7.05
N SER A 101 1.53 -0.82 6.22
CA SER A 101 1.11 -1.35 4.93
C SER A 101 0.35 -2.65 5.16
N VAL A 102 -0.95 -2.65 4.86
CA VAL A 102 -1.85 -3.74 5.23
C VAL A 102 -1.99 -4.71 4.06
N ILE A 103 -1.80 -6.00 4.34
CA ILE A 103 -2.05 -7.07 3.37
C ILE A 103 -3.54 -7.06 3.03
N HIS A 104 -3.84 -7.04 1.74
CA HIS A 104 -5.20 -7.05 1.23
C HIS A 104 -5.32 -7.94 -0.01
N ARG A 105 -6.55 -8.30 -0.37
CA ARG A 105 -6.87 -9.15 -1.52
C ARG A 105 -8.22 -8.76 -2.11
N ALA A 106 -8.48 -9.17 -3.35
CA ALA A 106 -9.79 -9.06 -3.96
C ALA A 106 -10.40 -10.44 -4.19
N VAL A 107 -11.56 -10.70 -3.58
CA VAL A 107 -12.36 -11.91 -3.83
C VAL A 107 -13.33 -11.68 -4.98
N VAL A 108 -13.69 -12.77 -5.66
CA VAL A 108 -14.67 -12.77 -6.75
C VAL A 108 -16.05 -13.20 -6.22
N ASN A 109 -17.09 -12.99 -7.04
CA ASN A 109 -18.46 -13.42 -6.74
C ASN A 109 -19.05 -14.11 -7.97
N ASN A 110 -20.17 -14.81 -7.82
CA ASN A 110 -20.83 -15.53 -8.91
C ASN A 110 -22.01 -14.77 -9.56
N LYS A 111 -22.25 -13.51 -9.19
CA LYS A 111 -23.46 -12.76 -9.56
C LYS A 111 -23.21 -11.71 -10.63
N ALA A 112 -22.17 -10.89 -10.48
CA ALA A 112 -21.94 -9.73 -11.33
C ALA A 112 -20.47 -9.32 -11.37
N THR A 113 -20.09 -8.60 -12.44
CA THR A 113 -18.73 -8.08 -12.62
C THR A 113 -18.44 -6.96 -11.63
N ARG A 114 -17.41 -7.15 -10.78
CA ARG A 114 -16.86 -6.08 -9.94
C ARG A 114 -15.80 -5.31 -10.73
N ILE A 115 -15.83 -3.99 -10.63
CA ILE A 115 -14.81 -3.11 -11.23
C ILE A 115 -14.24 -2.23 -10.14
N SER A 116 -12.92 -2.05 -10.14
CA SER A 116 -12.26 -1.07 -9.27
C SER A 116 -11.09 -0.40 -9.95
N ILE A 117 -10.91 0.89 -9.67
CA ILE A 117 -9.78 1.68 -10.15
C ILE A 117 -8.96 2.08 -8.92
N GLY A 118 -7.72 1.62 -8.87
CA GLY A 118 -6.73 1.99 -7.86
C GLY A 118 -5.72 2.96 -8.43
N THR A 119 -5.35 3.99 -7.67
CA THR A 119 -4.24 4.90 -7.98
C THR A 119 -3.21 4.86 -6.87
N ALA A 120 -2.09 4.20 -7.12
CA ALA A 120 -0.94 4.19 -6.22
C ALA A 120 -0.09 5.43 -6.45
N HIS A 121 0.26 6.13 -5.37
CA HIS A 121 1.04 7.35 -5.37
C HIS A 121 2.37 7.08 -4.69
N GLY A 122 3.47 7.29 -5.41
CA GLY A 122 4.82 7.09 -4.93
C GLY A 122 5.71 8.31 -5.15
N PRO A 123 6.95 8.28 -4.63
CA PRO A 123 7.95 9.28 -4.96
C PRO A 123 8.42 9.14 -6.42
N PRO A 124 9.30 10.03 -6.93
CA PRO A 124 10.06 9.77 -8.15
C PRO A 124 10.76 8.40 -8.10
N LEU A 125 10.88 7.72 -9.23
CA LEU A 125 11.45 6.36 -9.32
C LEU A 125 12.85 6.24 -8.70
N ASP A 126 13.67 7.28 -8.84
CA ASP A 126 15.06 7.23 -8.37
C ASP A 126 15.22 7.69 -6.90
N THR A 127 14.10 7.93 -6.20
CA THR A 127 14.10 8.33 -4.79
C THR A 127 14.48 7.15 -3.89
N VAL A 128 15.41 7.38 -2.97
CA VAL A 128 15.69 6.44 -1.88
C VAL A 128 14.76 6.74 -0.71
N VAL A 129 13.91 5.78 -0.37
CA VAL A 129 13.02 5.88 0.80
C VAL A 129 13.66 5.17 1.97
N SER A 130 13.73 5.86 3.10
CA SER A 130 14.29 5.35 4.37
C SER A 130 13.48 5.92 5.55
N PRO A 131 13.60 5.32 6.75
CA PRO A 131 12.98 5.87 7.94
C PRO A 131 13.34 7.35 8.16
N ALA A 132 12.34 8.20 8.31
CA ALA A 132 12.53 9.60 8.60
C ALA A 132 13.26 9.74 9.94
N SER A 133 14.41 10.40 9.96
CA SER A 133 15.25 10.53 11.16
C SER A 133 14.51 11.13 12.37
N LYS A 134 13.52 12.00 12.12
CA LYS A 134 12.65 12.60 13.16
C LYS A 134 11.67 11.61 13.80
N LEU A 135 11.47 10.44 13.21
CA LEU A 135 10.57 9.37 13.66
C LEU A 135 11.32 8.12 14.13
N VAL A 136 12.65 8.12 14.04
CA VAL A 136 13.51 7.07 14.58
C VAL A 136 13.99 7.52 15.95
N ASP A 137 13.70 6.72 16.98
CA ASP A 137 14.18 6.97 18.33
C ASP A 137 15.50 6.22 18.55
N CYS A 138 16.62 6.94 18.48
CA CYS A 138 17.95 6.36 18.64
C CYS A 138 18.19 5.72 20.02
N GLU A 139 17.44 6.09 21.06
CA GLU A 139 17.65 5.60 22.43
C GLU A 139 16.88 4.31 22.73
N SER A 140 15.75 4.08 22.05
CA SER A 140 14.91 2.91 22.32
C SER A 140 14.91 1.90 21.18
N HIS A 141 14.71 2.34 19.93
CA HIS A 141 14.53 1.46 18.77
C HIS A 141 15.06 2.18 17.51
N GLY A 142 16.24 1.77 17.04
CA GLY A 142 16.84 2.29 15.82
C GLY A 142 15.98 2.07 14.55
N PRO A 143 16.54 2.32 13.35
CA PRO A 143 15.77 2.14 12.13
C PRO A 143 15.32 0.68 11.98
N ALA A 144 14.02 0.47 11.80
CA ALA A 144 13.44 -0.86 11.57
C ALA A 144 13.58 -1.31 10.11
N TYR A 145 13.95 -0.39 9.22
CA TYR A 145 14.08 -0.62 7.79
C TYR A 145 15.35 0.03 7.25
N ARG A 146 16.00 -0.64 6.30
CA ARG A 146 17.07 -0.03 5.49
C ARG A 146 16.48 0.87 4.41
N GLY A 147 17.26 1.85 3.97
CA GLY A 147 16.91 2.63 2.79
C GLY A 147 16.89 1.77 1.52
N ILE A 148 15.93 2.02 0.64
CA ILE A 148 15.83 1.37 -0.67
C ILE A 148 15.37 2.35 -1.75
N ASN A 149 15.95 2.24 -2.93
CA ASN A 149 15.53 3.00 -4.09
C ASN A 149 14.15 2.54 -4.57
N TYR A 150 13.27 3.47 -4.93
CA TYR A 150 11.89 3.14 -5.25
C TYR A 150 11.77 2.23 -6.49
N ARG A 151 12.53 2.50 -7.55
CA ARG A 151 12.61 1.64 -8.74
C ARG A 151 13.09 0.24 -8.39
N GLU A 152 14.17 0.14 -7.62
CA GLU A 152 14.71 -1.15 -7.16
C GLU A 152 13.63 -1.94 -6.38
N TYR A 153 12.86 -1.27 -5.51
CA TYR A 153 11.77 -1.92 -4.79
C TYR A 153 10.68 -2.46 -5.72
N LEU A 154 10.27 -1.69 -6.73
CA LEU A 154 9.27 -2.12 -7.71
C LEU A 154 9.76 -3.33 -8.51
N GLU A 155 11.02 -3.32 -8.93
CA GLU A 155 11.65 -4.45 -9.64
C GLU A 155 11.76 -5.70 -8.77
N LEU A 156 12.09 -5.55 -7.49
CA LEU A 156 12.08 -6.65 -6.52
C LEU A 156 10.67 -7.23 -6.33
N GLN A 157 9.65 -6.36 -6.20
CA GLN A 157 8.27 -6.80 -6.05
C GLN A 157 7.78 -7.58 -7.27
N GLN A 158 8.19 -7.19 -8.48
CA GLN A 158 7.81 -7.86 -9.74
C GLN A 158 8.59 -9.15 -10.01
N SER A 159 9.85 -9.24 -9.58
CA SER A 159 10.74 -10.38 -9.85
C SER A 159 10.64 -11.50 -8.81
N LYS A 160 9.96 -11.27 -7.68
CA LYS A 160 9.87 -12.25 -6.60
C LYS A 160 9.13 -13.53 -7.01
N LYS A 161 9.74 -14.66 -6.65
CA LYS A 161 9.06 -15.96 -6.60
C LYS A 161 8.03 -15.95 -5.47
N LEU A 162 6.94 -16.70 -5.63
CA LEU A 162 5.86 -16.86 -4.64
C LEU A 162 6.35 -17.68 -3.42
N ASP A 163 7.31 -17.15 -2.64
CA ASP A 163 7.90 -17.79 -1.46
C ASP A 163 7.23 -17.38 -0.13
N GLY A 164 6.18 -16.55 -0.22
CA GLY A 164 5.35 -16.12 0.91
C GLY A 164 5.91 -14.95 1.72
N LYS A 165 7.13 -14.45 1.44
CA LYS A 165 7.69 -13.28 2.13
C LYS A 165 7.30 -11.98 1.42
N SER A 166 6.81 -10.99 2.17
CA SER A 166 6.52 -9.67 1.60
C SER A 166 7.81 -9.01 1.08
N CYS A 167 7.71 -8.10 0.12
CA CYS A 167 8.88 -7.32 -0.31
C CYS A 167 9.44 -6.47 0.85
N LEU A 168 8.55 -6.02 1.73
CA LEU A 168 8.88 -5.28 2.95
C LEU A 168 9.82 -6.07 3.88
N ASP A 169 9.67 -7.39 3.97
CA ASP A 169 10.54 -8.23 4.82
C ASP A 169 11.99 -8.30 4.34
N LEU A 170 12.27 -7.96 3.07
CA LEU A 170 13.64 -7.89 2.54
C LEU A 170 14.37 -6.60 2.92
N VAL A 171 13.63 -5.60 3.40
CA VAL A 171 14.17 -4.29 3.77
C VAL A 171 14.04 -4.03 5.27
N ARG A 172 13.42 -4.93 6.04
CA ARG A 172 13.48 -4.93 7.51
C ARG A 172 14.91 -5.20 7.99
N ILE A 173 15.28 -4.55 9.10
CA ILE A 173 16.55 -4.76 9.83
C ILE A 173 16.30 -5.66 11.04
#